data_AF-A0A1H9GF61-F1
#
_entry.id   AF-A0A1H9GF61-F1
#
_cell.length_a   1.000
_cell.length_b   1.000
_cell.length_c   1.000
_cell.angle_alpha   90.00
_cell.angle_beta   90.00
_cell.angle_gamma   90.00
#
_symmetry.space_group_name_H-M   'P 1'
#
loop_
_entity.id
_entity.type
_entity.pdbx_description
1 polymer ?
#
loop_
_entity_poly.entity_id
_entity_poly.type
_entity_poly.pdbx_seq_one_letter_code
_entity_poly.pdbx_strand_id
1 'polypeptide(L)'
;MSKAPAKLIFPIRPIVAGLSVMVSASVIFGAASIFLRGPDADYIPQMALIPVASSSGGELFVQAREVTISEWNRCHASGDCTLQLRPPVGHTGADYPATGLNWVDVNEYLTWINKKSRHTFRLPTSGEWTAMAASVMPKKPDPIFTDPELTWASTYLTEGLVSRKLEPSGSYSQTVEGIGDLDGNVWEWTRDCYAGASEGQRLDPNVCPAFFVGGEHEAVIPFLVRDPARGGCAVGAPPPHLGMRLVSDSPLPAH
;
A
#
# COMPACT_ATOMS: atom_id res chain seq x y z
N MET A 1 32.25 45.14 87.78
CA MET A 1 31.07 44.28 87.97
C MET A 1 30.70 43.66 86.63
N SER A 2 31.13 42.41 86.42
CA SER A 2 30.91 41.63 85.21
C SER A 2 29.53 40.97 85.28
N LYS A 3 28.68 41.17 84.27
CA LYS A 3 27.42 40.41 84.10
C LYS A 3 27.53 39.61 82.81
N ALA A 4 27.49 38.29 82.95
CA ALA A 4 27.46 37.32 81.87
C ALA A 4 26.15 37.40 81.05
N PRO A 5 26.14 37.03 79.76
CA PRO A 5 24.93 37.01 78.96
C PRO A 5 24.15 35.69 79.14
N ALA A 6 22.83 35.80 79.27
CA ALA A 6 21.91 34.66 79.29
C ALA A 6 21.76 34.07 77.87
N LYS A 7 21.96 32.76 77.74
CA LYS A 7 21.66 31.99 76.52
C LYS A 7 20.15 31.79 76.39
N LEU A 8 19.54 32.36 75.35
CA LEU A 8 18.20 31.99 74.90
C LEU A 8 18.31 30.80 73.95
N ILE A 9 17.71 29.67 74.34
CA ILE A 9 17.58 28.46 73.52
C ILE A 9 16.24 28.56 72.78
N PHE A 10 16.27 28.65 71.45
CA PHE A 10 15.07 28.50 70.60
C PHE A 10 14.96 27.04 70.13
N PRO A 11 13.77 26.41 70.18
CA PRO A 11 13.58 25.09 69.62
C PRO A 11 13.41 25.18 68.10
N ILE A 12 14.24 24.43 67.36
CA ILE A 12 14.10 24.24 65.91
C ILE A 12 12.95 23.26 65.68
N ARG A 13 11.85 23.73 65.07
CA ARG A 13 10.83 22.85 64.49
C ARG A 13 11.30 22.39 63.10
N PRO A 14 11.24 21.09 62.75
CA PRO A 14 11.54 20.66 61.40
C PRO A 14 10.31 20.91 60.53
N ILE A 15 10.39 21.85 59.60
CA ILE A 15 9.46 21.92 58.47
C ILE A 15 10.07 21.05 57.38
N VAL A 16 9.74 19.76 57.39
CA VAL A 16 9.93 18.88 56.23
C VAL A 16 8.55 18.38 55.84
N ALA A 17 7.86 19.16 55.02
CA ALA A 17 6.71 18.69 54.28
C ALA A 17 6.58 19.54 53.01
N GLY A 18 6.78 18.90 51.85
CA GLY A 18 6.37 19.47 50.57
C GLY A 18 7.49 19.62 49.56
N LEU A 19 7.98 18.50 49.00
CA LEU A 19 8.46 18.49 47.61
C LEU A 19 8.60 17.03 47.09
N SER A 20 7.51 16.27 47.00
CA SER A 20 7.58 14.92 46.40
C SER A 20 6.39 14.49 45.54
N VAL A 21 5.47 15.39 45.16
CA VAL A 21 4.27 14.99 44.40
C VAL A 21 4.22 15.57 42.97
N MET A 22 5.14 16.44 42.56
CA MET A 22 5.07 17.12 41.24
C MET A 22 6.00 16.58 40.14
N VAL A 23 6.60 15.40 40.28
CA VAL A 23 7.46 14.80 39.20
C VAL A 23 6.79 13.60 38.52
N SER A 24 5.78 12.99 39.12
CA SER A 24 5.11 11.80 38.58
C SER A 24 4.01 12.09 37.56
N ALA A 25 3.37 13.27 37.60
CA ALA A 25 2.27 13.59 36.68
C ALA A 25 2.76 13.82 35.23
N SER A 26 3.90 14.49 35.03
CA SER A 26 4.39 14.86 33.69
C SER A 26 4.83 13.66 32.84
N VAL A 27 5.31 12.59 33.47
CA VAL A 27 5.74 11.36 32.77
C VAL A 27 4.52 10.56 32.28
N ILE A 28 3.43 10.56 33.03
CA ILE A 28 2.19 9.85 32.66
C ILE A 28 1.47 10.55 31.50
N PHE A 29 1.43 11.89 31.48
CA PHE A 29 0.86 12.66 30.35
C PHE A 29 1.73 12.62 29.09
N GLY A 30 3.05 12.54 29.22
CA GLY A 30 3.97 12.41 28.08
C GLY A 30 3.87 11.06 27.36
N ALA A 31 3.61 9.97 28.09
CA ALA A 31 3.41 8.66 27.49
C ALA A 31 2.06 8.54 26.77
N ALA A 32 0.98 9.08 27.34
CA ALA A 32 -0.36 9.03 26.75
C ALA A 32 -0.50 9.82 25.44
N SER A 33 0.28 10.90 25.28
CA SER A 33 0.27 11.74 24.06
C SER A 33 1.01 11.11 22.87
N ILE A 34 1.82 10.07 23.08
CA ILE A 34 2.42 9.28 21.98
C ILE A 34 1.37 8.32 21.38
N PHE A 35 0.46 7.79 22.21
CA PHE A 35 -0.62 6.89 21.78
C PHE A 35 -1.84 7.60 21.16
N LEU A 36 -1.91 8.93 21.24
CA LEU A 36 -2.98 9.75 20.67
C LEU A 36 -2.59 10.41 19.33
N ARG A 37 -1.42 10.10 18.77
CA ARG A 37 -1.00 10.67 17.48
C ARG A 37 -1.78 9.97 16.37
N GLY A 38 -2.78 10.68 15.83
CA GLY A 38 -3.49 10.25 14.62
C GLY A 38 -2.58 10.10 13.41
N PRO A 39 -3.15 9.75 12.24
CA PRO A 39 -2.37 9.50 11.03
C PRO A 39 -1.43 10.66 10.67
N ASP A 40 -0.28 10.31 10.11
CA ASP A 40 0.71 11.24 9.60
C ASP A 40 0.39 11.62 8.16
N ALA A 41 -0.18 12.81 7.97
CA ALA A 41 -0.65 13.28 6.67
C ALA A 41 0.45 13.31 5.61
N ASP A 42 1.73 13.49 5.99
CA ASP A 42 2.86 13.52 5.06
C ASP A 42 3.09 12.16 4.34
N TYR A 43 2.60 11.09 4.96
CA TYR A 43 2.70 9.72 4.46
C TYR A 43 1.37 9.15 3.97
N ILE A 44 0.27 9.92 4.03
CA ILE A 44 -0.98 9.50 3.39
C ILE A 44 -0.87 9.79 1.89
N PRO A 45 -1.01 8.78 1.01
CA PRO A 45 -0.96 9.01 -0.43
C PRO A 45 -2.22 9.73 -0.89
N GLN A 46 -2.23 10.20 -2.14
CA GLN A 46 -3.45 10.73 -2.73
C GLN A 46 -4.51 9.62 -2.81
N MET A 47 -5.67 9.84 -2.19
CA MET A 47 -6.78 8.90 -2.18
C MET A 47 -7.83 9.26 -3.22
N ALA A 48 -8.64 8.27 -3.59
CA ALA A 48 -9.85 8.42 -4.37
C ALA A 48 -10.79 9.46 -3.74
N LEU A 49 -11.62 10.09 -4.58
CA LEU A 49 -12.51 11.18 -4.20
C LEU A 49 -13.62 10.71 -3.26
N ILE A 50 -14.10 9.49 -3.46
CA ILE A 50 -15.12 8.82 -2.66
C ILE A 50 -14.73 7.35 -2.44
N PRO A 51 -15.16 6.73 -1.32
CA PRO A 51 -14.88 5.32 -1.09
C PRO A 51 -15.64 4.42 -2.06
N VAL A 52 -15.05 3.26 -2.36
CA VAL A 52 -15.68 2.19 -3.12
C VAL A 52 -16.50 1.31 -2.17
N ALA A 53 -17.60 0.73 -2.64
CA ALA A 53 -18.30 -0.30 -1.88
C ALA A 53 -17.45 -1.58 -1.78
N SER A 54 -17.13 -2.03 -0.57
CA SER A 54 -16.40 -3.28 -0.37
C SER A 54 -17.29 -4.49 -0.66
N SER A 55 -16.73 -5.52 -1.30
CA SER A 55 -17.40 -6.79 -1.57
C SER A 55 -17.77 -7.56 -0.29
N SER A 56 -17.07 -7.32 0.83
CA SER A 56 -17.38 -7.86 2.15
C SER A 56 -18.36 -6.99 2.97
N GLY A 57 -18.87 -5.90 2.38
CA GLY A 57 -19.66 -4.87 3.06
C GLY A 57 -18.78 -3.77 3.65
N GLY A 58 -19.30 -2.54 3.66
CA GLY A 58 -18.60 -1.34 4.13
C GLY A 58 -17.97 -0.51 3.02
N GLU A 59 -17.14 0.46 3.42
CA GLU A 59 -16.42 1.38 2.55
C GLU A 59 -14.96 0.95 2.40
N LEU A 60 -14.43 1.03 1.19
CA LEU A 60 -13.03 0.80 0.86
C LEU A 60 -12.41 2.12 0.38
N PHE A 61 -11.40 2.59 1.10
CA PHE A 61 -10.67 3.80 0.76
C PHE A 61 -9.48 3.43 -0.12
N VAL A 62 -9.49 3.85 -1.37
CA VAL A 62 -8.53 3.41 -2.39
C VAL A 62 -7.55 4.54 -2.73
N GLN A 63 -6.27 4.23 -2.87
CA GLN A 63 -5.29 5.19 -3.40
C GLN A 63 -5.65 5.55 -4.85
N ALA A 64 -5.70 6.84 -5.18
CA ALA A 64 -6.22 7.34 -6.46
C ALA A 64 -5.43 6.81 -7.66
N ARG A 65 -4.12 6.66 -7.51
CA ARG A 65 -3.20 6.11 -8.52
C ARG A 65 -2.30 5.07 -7.86
N GLU A 66 -1.59 4.28 -8.64
CA GLU A 66 -0.59 3.33 -8.13
C GLU A 66 0.45 4.07 -7.29
N VAL A 67 1.11 3.33 -6.38
CA VAL A 67 2.26 3.86 -5.64
C VAL A 67 3.30 4.34 -6.66
N THR A 68 3.72 5.60 -6.54
CA THR A 68 4.69 6.22 -7.44
C THR A 68 6.14 5.88 -7.05
N ILE A 69 7.07 6.07 -7.99
CA ILE A 69 8.52 5.91 -7.72
C ILE A 69 8.97 6.84 -6.59
N SER A 70 8.45 8.07 -6.52
CA SER A 70 8.78 9.02 -5.45
C SER A 70 8.27 8.55 -4.09
N GLU A 71 7.03 8.05 -4.02
CA GLU A 71 6.47 7.49 -2.78
C GLU A 71 7.28 6.27 -2.30
N TRP A 72 7.58 5.35 -3.22
CA TRP A 72 8.44 4.19 -2.97
C TRP A 72 9.82 4.60 -2.45
N ASN A 73 10.47 5.55 -3.12
CA ASN A 73 11.83 5.95 -2.77
C ASN A 73 11.93 6.65 -1.41
N ARG A 74 10.83 7.11 -0.81
CA ARG A 74 10.83 7.53 0.61
C ARG A 74 11.08 6.35 1.55
N CYS A 75 10.53 5.16 1.23
CA CYS A 75 10.80 3.92 1.96
C CYS A 75 12.26 3.48 1.79
N HIS A 76 12.78 3.57 0.56
CA HIS A 76 14.18 3.28 0.32
C HIS A 76 15.12 4.25 1.06
N ALA A 77 14.81 5.55 1.04
CA ALA A 77 15.61 6.57 1.73
C ALA A 77 15.62 6.40 3.26
N SER A 78 14.60 5.77 3.85
CA SER A 78 14.61 5.43 5.28
C SER A 78 15.31 4.11 5.61
N GLY A 79 15.76 3.37 4.60
CA GLY A 79 16.42 2.06 4.74
C GLY A 79 15.48 0.90 5.03
N ASP A 80 14.16 1.10 4.91
CA ASP A 80 13.15 0.07 5.16
C ASP A 80 12.80 -0.73 3.88
N CYS A 81 13.02 -0.16 2.69
CA CYS A 81 12.90 -0.86 1.40
C CYS A 81 14.27 -1.06 0.73
N THR A 82 14.56 -2.28 0.30
CA THR A 82 15.84 -2.66 -0.30
C THR A 82 16.01 -2.07 -1.70
N LEU A 83 14.94 -2.06 -2.49
CA LEU A 83 14.98 -1.66 -3.89
C LEU A 83 14.93 -0.12 -4.04
N GLN A 84 15.89 0.45 -4.77
CA GLN A 84 15.81 1.83 -5.26
C GLN A 84 15.25 1.85 -6.68
N LEU A 85 14.21 2.66 -6.91
CA LEU A 85 13.62 2.83 -8.23
C LEU A 85 14.13 4.11 -8.90
N ARG A 86 14.20 4.10 -10.24
CA ARG A 86 14.63 5.26 -11.04
C ARG A 86 13.58 5.58 -12.08
N PRO A 87 13.15 6.85 -12.19
CA PRO A 87 12.22 7.25 -13.24
C PRO A 87 12.87 7.16 -14.63
N PRO A 88 12.07 7.14 -15.70
CA PRO A 88 12.57 7.33 -17.06
C PRO A 88 13.41 8.60 -17.19
N VAL A 89 14.36 8.59 -18.11
CA VAL A 89 15.26 9.74 -18.34
C VAL A 89 14.44 11.00 -18.64
N GLY A 90 14.81 12.10 -17.98
CA GLY A 90 14.14 13.40 -18.14
C GLY A 90 12.82 13.56 -17.39
N HIS A 91 12.41 12.58 -16.59
CA HIS A 91 11.17 12.61 -15.80
C HIS A 91 11.44 12.52 -14.30
N THR A 92 10.44 12.84 -13.49
CA THR A 92 10.52 12.71 -12.04
C THR A 92 9.88 11.41 -11.55
N GLY A 93 10.25 10.96 -10.35
CA GLY A 93 9.64 9.76 -9.76
C GLY A 93 8.17 9.95 -9.37
N ALA A 94 7.66 11.18 -9.29
CA ALA A 94 6.27 11.43 -8.94
C ALA A 94 5.33 11.20 -10.13
N ASP A 95 5.88 11.23 -11.35
CA ASP A 95 5.10 11.12 -12.58
C ASP A 95 4.84 9.67 -12.99
N TYR A 96 5.54 8.70 -12.39
CA TYR A 96 5.49 7.30 -12.82
C TYR A 96 5.21 6.34 -11.66
N PRO A 97 4.47 5.26 -11.93
CA PRO A 97 4.21 4.22 -10.94
C PRO A 97 5.51 3.45 -10.63
N ALA A 98 5.62 3.01 -9.38
CA ALA A 98 6.64 2.11 -8.90
C ALA A 98 6.39 0.71 -9.49
N THR A 99 7.33 0.25 -10.31
CA THR A 99 7.21 -1.00 -11.05
C THR A 99 8.45 -1.87 -10.88
N GLY A 100 8.35 -3.14 -11.30
CA GLY A 100 9.40 -4.13 -11.09
C GLY A 100 9.43 -4.65 -9.65
N LEU A 101 8.29 -4.57 -8.96
CA LEU A 101 8.15 -5.01 -7.57
C LEU A 101 7.76 -6.48 -7.53
N ASN A 102 8.45 -7.27 -6.71
CA ASN A 102 7.93 -8.59 -6.34
C ASN A 102 7.16 -8.52 -5.01
N TRP A 103 6.58 -9.65 -4.61
CA TRP A 103 5.80 -9.72 -3.37
C TRP A 103 6.60 -9.34 -2.12
N VAL A 104 7.89 -9.71 -2.05
CA VAL A 104 8.75 -9.39 -0.90
C VAL A 104 8.95 -7.88 -0.81
N ASP A 105 9.26 -7.23 -1.93
CA ASP A 105 9.42 -5.77 -2.00
C ASP A 105 8.13 -5.06 -1.55
N VAL A 106 6.97 -5.52 -2.04
CA VAL A 106 5.65 -4.95 -1.67
C VAL A 106 5.41 -5.03 -0.16
N ASN A 107 5.80 -6.12 0.50
CA ASN A 107 5.65 -6.27 1.95
C ASN A 107 6.61 -5.38 2.75
N GLU A 108 7.81 -5.08 2.25
CA GLU A 108 8.69 -4.06 2.84
C GLU A 108 7.98 -2.70 2.85
N TYR A 109 7.40 -2.31 1.71
CA TYR A 109 6.69 -1.04 1.58
C TYR A 109 5.44 -0.98 2.47
N LEU A 110 4.63 -2.05 2.51
CA LEU A 110 3.47 -2.13 3.41
C LEU A 110 3.89 -1.99 4.88
N THR A 111 4.94 -2.68 5.30
CA THR A 111 5.45 -2.58 6.68
C THR A 111 5.86 -1.15 7.01
N TRP A 112 6.58 -0.51 6.08
CA TRP A 112 7.04 0.86 6.23
C TRP A 112 5.90 1.88 6.27
N ILE A 113 4.99 1.86 5.28
CA ILE A 113 3.95 2.87 5.13
C ILE A 113 3.03 2.85 6.35
N ASN A 114 2.63 1.67 6.81
CA ASN A 114 1.78 1.50 8.00
C ASN A 114 2.41 2.10 9.25
N LYS A 115 3.73 1.89 9.42
CA LYS A 115 4.48 2.45 10.55
C LYS A 115 4.61 3.97 10.47
N LYS A 116 4.92 4.51 9.28
CA LYS A 116 5.15 5.95 9.09
C LYS A 116 3.86 6.75 9.11
N SER A 117 2.85 6.29 8.40
CA SER A 117 1.53 6.93 8.32
C SER A 117 0.73 6.80 9.61
N ARG A 118 1.04 5.83 10.48
CA ARG A 118 0.19 5.47 11.63
C ARG A 118 -1.25 5.18 11.19
N HIS A 119 -1.42 4.62 10.00
CA HIS A 119 -2.69 4.25 9.41
C HIS A 119 -2.59 2.90 8.70
N THR A 120 -3.64 2.10 8.78
CA THR A 120 -3.65 0.74 8.24
C THR A 120 -3.88 0.75 6.73
N PHE A 121 -2.84 0.43 5.97
CA PHE A 121 -2.91 0.16 4.55
C PHE A 121 -2.60 -1.30 4.25
N ARG A 122 -3.28 -1.83 3.23
CA ARG A 122 -3.07 -3.18 2.69
C ARG A 122 -3.18 -3.14 1.17
N LEU A 123 -2.87 -4.26 0.53
CA LEU A 123 -3.28 -4.50 -0.85
C LEU A 123 -4.78 -4.80 -0.91
N PRO A 124 -5.45 -4.49 -2.04
CA PRO A 124 -6.80 -4.97 -2.29
C PRO A 124 -6.84 -6.50 -2.34
N THR A 125 -8.01 -7.08 -2.12
CA THR A 125 -8.28 -8.44 -2.58
C THR A 125 -8.46 -8.46 -4.10
N SER A 126 -8.34 -9.64 -4.73
CA SER A 126 -8.64 -9.76 -6.16
C SER A 126 -10.08 -9.38 -6.49
N GLY A 127 -11.02 -9.73 -5.59
CA GLY A 127 -12.41 -9.33 -5.70
C GLY A 127 -12.64 -7.83 -5.56
N GLU A 128 -11.97 -7.18 -4.60
CA GLU A 128 -12.01 -5.71 -4.45
C GLU A 128 -11.39 -5.02 -5.67
N TRP A 129 -10.27 -5.53 -6.17
CA TRP A 129 -9.61 -4.99 -7.35
C TRP A 129 -10.51 -5.06 -8.59
N THR A 130 -11.11 -6.22 -8.82
CA THR A 130 -12.07 -6.43 -9.92
C THR A 130 -13.27 -5.50 -9.80
N ALA A 131 -13.80 -5.32 -8.59
CA ALA A 131 -14.94 -4.46 -8.34
C ALA A 131 -14.63 -2.99 -8.64
N MET A 132 -13.49 -2.46 -8.19
CA MET A 132 -13.11 -1.06 -8.44
C MET A 132 -12.77 -0.81 -9.92
N ALA A 133 -12.23 -1.79 -10.63
CA ALA A 133 -11.87 -1.65 -12.04
C ALA A 133 -13.06 -1.78 -13.01
N ALA A 134 -14.14 -2.44 -12.60
CA ALA A 134 -15.23 -2.89 -13.48
C ALA A 134 -15.81 -1.80 -14.40
N SER A 135 -15.87 -0.53 -13.96
CA SER A 135 -16.45 0.57 -14.74
C SER A 135 -15.58 1.05 -15.90
N VAL A 136 -14.26 0.81 -15.84
CA VAL A 136 -13.28 1.27 -16.84
C VAL A 136 -12.66 0.15 -17.65
N MET A 137 -12.86 -1.11 -17.26
CA MET A 137 -12.32 -2.25 -17.99
C MET A 137 -12.78 -2.26 -19.45
N PRO A 138 -11.86 -2.48 -20.41
CA PRO A 138 -12.23 -2.60 -21.81
C PRO A 138 -13.17 -3.79 -21.98
N LYS A 139 -14.19 -3.61 -22.85
CA LYS A 139 -15.05 -4.74 -23.23
C LYS A 139 -14.18 -5.81 -23.86
N LYS A 140 -14.34 -7.06 -23.42
CA LYS A 140 -13.70 -8.19 -24.10
C LYS A 140 -14.12 -8.15 -25.58
N PRO A 141 -13.16 -8.06 -26.52
CA PRO A 141 -13.51 -8.10 -27.93
C PRO A 141 -14.19 -9.43 -28.24
N ASP A 142 -15.16 -9.40 -29.15
CA ASP A 142 -15.78 -10.62 -29.64
C ASP A 142 -14.69 -11.55 -30.20
N PRO A 143 -14.76 -12.86 -29.93
CA PRO A 143 -13.76 -13.78 -30.42
C PRO A 143 -13.76 -13.75 -31.95
N ILE A 144 -12.57 -13.55 -32.52
CA ILE A 144 -12.34 -13.48 -33.97
C ILE A 144 -12.76 -14.80 -34.63
N PHE A 145 -12.58 -15.91 -33.91
CA PHE A 145 -13.08 -17.22 -34.29
C PHE A 145 -14.34 -17.56 -33.49
N THR A 146 -15.42 -17.90 -34.19
CA THR A 146 -16.68 -18.37 -33.59
C THR A 146 -16.67 -19.86 -33.27
N ASP A 147 -15.66 -20.59 -33.75
CA ASP A 147 -15.42 -21.99 -33.38
C ASP A 147 -14.94 -22.07 -31.91
N PRO A 148 -15.63 -22.81 -31.03
CA PRO A 148 -15.23 -22.98 -29.64
C PRO A 148 -13.80 -23.51 -29.47
N GLU A 149 -13.30 -24.34 -30.40
CA GLU A 149 -11.95 -24.91 -30.33
C GLU A 149 -10.85 -23.92 -30.75
N LEU A 150 -11.21 -22.80 -31.38
CA LEU A 150 -10.28 -21.76 -31.85
C LEU A 150 -10.48 -20.41 -31.16
N THR A 151 -11.48 -20.31 -30.27
CA THR A 151 -11.76 -19.08 -29.51
C THR A 151 -10.51 -18.60 -28.75
N TRP A 152 -9.71 -19.52 -28.19
CA TRP A 152 -8.44 -19.23 -27.51
C TRP A 152 -7.39 -18.55 -28.40
N ALA A 153 -7.42 -18.80 -29.71
CA ALA A 153 -6.46 -18.22 -30.65
C ALA A 153 -6.77 -16.73 -30.94
N SER A 154 -7.98 -16.27 -30.64
CA SER A 154 -8.35 -14.85 -30.78
C SER A 154 -7.52 -13.96 -29.85
N THR A 155 -7.13 -14.47 -28.68
CA THR A 155 -6.30 -13.75 -27.71
C THR A 155 -4.95 -13.37 -28.33
N TYR A 156 -4.26 -14.31 -28.97
CA TYR A 156 -2.97 -14.08 -29.65
C TYR A 156 -3.01 -13.03 -30.77
N LEU A 157 -4.15 -12.86 -31.44
CA LEU A 157 -4.32 -11.88 -32.52
C LEU A 157 -4.61 -10.46 -32.00
N THR A 158 -5.08 -10.34 -30.76
CA THR A 158 -5.34 -9.05 -30.11
C THR A 158 -4.20 -8.57 -29.21
N GLU A 159 -3.32 -9.49 -28.78
CA GLU A 159 -2.21 -9.26 -27.84
C GLU A 159 -1.16 -8.23 -28.31
N GLY A 160 -1.02 -8.02 -29.62
CA GLY A 160 -0.03 -7.09 -30.18
C GLY A 160 -0.46 -5.62 -30.22
N LEU A 161 -1.68 -5.29 -29.77
CA LEU A 161 -2.27 -3.95 -29.94
C LEU A 161 -2.05 -3.01 -28.75
N VAL A 162 -1.65 -3.53 -27.58
CA VAL A 162 -1.52 -2.73 -26.36
C VAL A 162 -0.08 -2.30 -26.16
N SER A 163 0.13 -0.99 -25.97
CA SER A 163 1.45 -0.43 -25.71
C SER A 163 2.06 -1.06 -24.46
N ARG A 164 3.27 -1.60 -24.60
CA ARG A 164 4.05 -2.19 -23.49
C ARG A 164 4.90 -1.14 -22.76
N LYS A 165 4.89 0.11 -23.24
CA LYS A 165 5.63 1.21 -22.67
C LYS A 165 4.96 1.64 -21.37
N LEU A 166 5.76 1.84 -20.33
CA LEU A 166 5.27 2.48 -19.11
C LEU A 166 4.93 3.93 -19.41
N GLU A 167 3.71 4.33 -19.09
CA GLU A 167 3.24 5.70 -19.27
C GLU A 167 3.18 6.44 -17.91
N PRO A 168 3.18 7.78 -17.90
CA PRO A 168 2.98 8.54 -16.68
C PRO A 168 1.68 8.17 -15.96
N SER A 169 1.65 8.25 -14.64
CA SER A 169 0.45 8.00 -13.84
C SER A 169 -0.68 8.98 -14.22
N GLY A 170 -1.86 8.44 -14.50
CA GLY A 170 -3.04 9.16 -14.99
C GLY A 170 -3.17 9.20 -16.51
N SER A 171 -2.44 8.35 -17.24
CA SER A 171 -2.50 8.30 -18.71
C SER A 171 -3.67 7.46 -19.24
N TYR A 172 -4.33 6.71 -18.36
CA TYR A 172 -5.43 5.80 -18.69
C TYR A 172 -6.76 6.29 -18.07
N SER A 173 -7.80 5.45 -18.14
CA SER A 173 -9.14 5.83 -17.71
C SER A 173 -9.21 6.12 -16.21
N GLN A 174 -10.20 6.91 -15.80
CA GLN A 174 -10.50 7.20 -14.40
C GLN A 174 -11.94 6.83 -14.06
N THR A 175 -12.15 6.15 -12.94
CA THR A 175 -13.49 5.82 -12.43
C THR A 175 -14.20 7.03 -11.85
N VAL A 176 -15.51 6.91 -11.57
CA VAL A 176 -16.29 7.98 -10.92
C VAL A 176 -15.83 8.26 -9.49
N GLU A 177 -15.23 7.26 -8.84
CA GLU A 177 -14.61 7.39 -7.52
C GLU A 177 -13.26 8.13 -7.59
N GLY A 178 -12.74 8.40 -8.80
CA GLY A 178 -11.48 9.09 -9.01
C GLY A 178 -10.27 8.18 -9.02
N ILE A 179 -10.45 6.86 -9.20
CA ILE A 179 -9.36 5.89 -9.29
C ILE A 179 -8.90 5.81 -10.74
N GLY A 180 -7.64 6.12 -10.99
CA GLY A 180 -7.02 6.11 -12.33
C GLY A 180 -6.26 4.83 -12.62
N ASP A 181 -6.04 4.59 -13.91
CA ASP A 181 -5.12 3.60 -14.48
C ASP A 181 -5.45 2.12 -14.17
N LEU A 182 -6.72 1.80 -13.90
CA LEU A 182 -7.11 0.40 -13.68
C LEU A 182 -7.21 -0.43 -14.98
N ASP A 183 -7.29 0.23 -16.14
CA ASP A 183 -7.39 -0.39 -17.47
C ASP A 183 -6.06 -0.45 -18.23
N GLY A 184 -4.92 -0.23 -17.56
CA GLY A 184 -3.61 -0.37 -18.19
C GLY A 184 -2.46 0.20 -17.34
N ASN A 185 -1.34 0.49 -18.00
CA ASN A 185 -0.06 0.90 -17.41
C ASN A 185 0.63 -0.19 -16.59
N VAL A 186 0.01 -0.66 -15.50
CA VAL A 186 0.65 -1.50 -14.49
C VAL A 186 -0.30 -2.60 -14.01
N TRP A 187 0.25 -3.77 -13.78
CA TRP A 187 -0.42 -4.84 -13.05
C TRP A 187 -0.14 -4.70 -11.57
N GLU A 188 -1.19 -4.78 -10.77
CA GLU A 188 -1.16 -4.47 -9.35
C GLU A 188 -1.26 -5.75 -8.51
N TRP A 189 -0.34 -5.92 -7.56
CA TRP A 189 -0.41 -7.03 -6.61
C TRP A 189 -1.68 -6.97 -5.75
N THR A 190 -2.35 -8.12 -5.60
CA THR A 190 -3.46 -8.32 -4.66
C THR A 190 -3.04 -9.27 -3.54
N ARG A 191 -3.80 -9.30 -2.44
CA ARG A 191 -3.46 -10.16 -1.28
C ARG A 191 -3.95 -11.60 -1.36
N ASP A 192 -4.64 -11.97 -2.43
CA ASP A 192 -5.21 -13.30 -2.58
C ASP A 192 -4.16 -14.30 -3.06
N CYS A 193 -4.03 -15.38 -2.30
CA CYS A 193 -3.07 -16.44 -2.60
C CYS A 193 -3.60 -17.37 -3.69
N TYR A 194 -2.76 -17.70 -4.66
CA TYR A 194 -3.01 -18.75 -5.63
C TYR A 194 -2.29 -20.05 -5.22
N ALA A 195 -3.10 -21.08 -4.97
CA ALA A 195 -2.65 -22.39 -4.51
C ALA A 195 -2.51 -23.45 -5.63
N GLY A 196 -2.83 -23.11 -6.88
CA GLY A 196 -2.86 -24.08 -7.98
C GLY A 196 -3.88 -25.20 -7.78
N ALA A 197 -3.52 -26.43 -8.20
CA ALA A 197 -4.35 -27.64 -8.11
C ALA A 197 -4.73 -28.07 -6.67
N SER A 198 -4.30 -27.31 -5.67
CA SER A 198 -4.70 -27.45 -4.27
C SER A 198 -5.93 -26.61 -3.91
N GLU A 199 -6.68 -26.06 -4.87
CA GLU A 199 -8.00 -25.45 -4.61
C GLU A 199 -8.86 -26.40 -3.75
N GLY A 200 -9.11 -26.02 -2.50
CA GLY A 200 -9.84 -26.83 -1.51
C GLY A 200 -8.98 -27.42 -0.37
N GLN A 201 -7.65 -27.45 -0.50
CA GLN A 201 -6.74 -27.65 0.62
C GLN A 201 -6.38 -26.31 1.24
N ARG A 202 -6.53 -26.21 2.57
CA ARG A 202 -6.15 -25.03 3.34
C ARG A 202 -4.62 -24.93 3.35
N LEU A 203 -4.05 -24.22 2.37
CA LEU A 203 -2.64 -23.83 2.43
C LEU A 203 -2.42 -22.97 3.68
N ASP A 204 -1.27 -23.13 4.31
CA ASP A 204 -0.83 -22.18 5.32
C ASP A 204 -0.77 -20.79 4.66
N PRO A 205 -1.52 -19.78 5.14
CA PRO A 205 -1.46 -18.42 4.60
C PRO A 205 -0.04 -17.84 4.58
N ASN A 206 0.88 -18.38 5.38
CA ASN A 206 2.28 -17.97 5.43
C ASN A 206 3.15 -18.61 4.33
N VAL A 207 2.61 -19.54 3.54
CA VAL A 207 3.34 -20.24 2.47
C VAL A 207 2.54 -20.13 1.17
N CYS A 208 2.55 -18.92 0.60
CA CYS A 208 1.89 -18.66 -0.68
C CYS A 208 2.91 -18.61 -1.83
N PRO A 209 2.83 -19.51 -2.83
CA PRO A 209 3.81 -19.57 -3.92
C PRO A 209 3.55 -18.53 -5.02
N ALA A 210 2.31 -18.06 -5.17
CA ALA A 210 1.91 -17.11 -6.20
C ALA A 210 0.67 -16.33 -5.74
N PHE A 211 0.50 -15.12 -6.24
CA PHE A 211 -0.64 -14.28 -5.89
C PHE A 211 -1.38 -13.86 -7.15
N PHE A 212 -2.67 -13.57 -6.97
CA PHE A 212 -3.42 -12.88 -8.01
C PHE A 212 -2.92 -11.44 -8.16
N VAL A 213 -2.86 -10.99 -9.41
CA VAL A 213 -2.57 -9.61 -9.77
C VAL A 213 -3.70 -9.13 -10.67
N GLY A 214 -4.08 -7.86 -10.52
CA GLY A 214 -5.11 -7.22 -11.35
C GLY A 214 -4.49 -6.29 -12.39
N GLY A 215 -5.11 -6.20 -13.56
CA GLY A 215 -4.73 -5.31 -14.65
C GLY A 215 -5.73 -5.47 -15.81
N GLU A 216 -5.25 -5.45 -17.05
CA GLU A 216 -6.09 -5.68 -18.24
C GLU A 216 -6.93 -6.97 -18.17
N HIS A 217 -6.46 -7.97 -17.43
CA HIS A 217 -7.21 -9.14 -17.00
C HIS A 217 -6.82 -9.49 -15.56
N GLU A 218 -7.21 -10.65 -15.04
CA GLU A 218 -6.62 -11.20 -13.82
C GLU A 218 -5.50 -12.17 -14.23
N ALA A 219 -4.38 -12.16 -13.50
CA ALA A 219 -3.27 -13.07 -13.74
C ALA A 219 -2.70 -13.59 -12.42
N VAL A 220 -1.90 -14.65 -12.49
CA VAL A 220 -1.24 -15.27 -11.35
C VAL A 220 0.27 -15.12 -11.51
N ILE A 221 0.91 -14.50 -10.52
CA ILE A 221 2.35 -14.23 -10.55
C ILE A 221 3.04 -14.90 -9.35
N PRO A 222 4.08 -15.71 -9.58
CA PRO A 222 4.90 -16.26 -8.50
C PRO A 222 5.56 -15.15 -7.68
N PHE A 223 5.60 -15.32 -6.36
CA PHE A 223 5.92 -14.25 -5.41
C PHE A 223 7.31 -13.57 -5.59
N LEU A 224 8.26 -14.22 -6.26
CA LEU A 224 9.61 -13.70 -6.51
C LEU A 224 9.75 -12.93 -7.83
N VAL A 225 8.77 -13.02 -8.73
CA VAL A 225 8.83 -12.43 -10.07
C VAL A 225 8.70 -10.91 -9.99
N ARG A 226 9.63 -10.21 -10.63
CA ARG A 226 9.61 -8.75 -10.83
C ARG A 226 9.23 -8.35 -12.26
N ASP A 227 9.59 -9.19 -13.22
CA ASP A 227 9.39 -8.99 -14.65
C ASP A 227 8.74 -10.25 -15.24
N PRO A 228 7.41 -10.29 -15.28
CA PRO A 228 6.69 -11.46 -15.75
C PRO A 228 6.81 -11.65 -17.26
N ALA A 229 7.18 -10.61 -18.01
CA ALA A 229 7.49 -10.72 -19.44
C ALA A 229 8.72 -11.59 -19.73
N ARG A 230 9.58 -11.82 -18.74
CA ARG A 230 10.78 -12.66 -18.84
C ARG A 230 10.68 -14.00 -18.09
N GLY A 231 9.55 -14.29 -17.44
CA GLY A 231 9.38 -15.38 -16.46
C GLY A 231 8.95 -16.76 -16.99
N GLY A 232 8.45 -16.87 -18.23
CA GLY A 232 8.14 -18.14 -18.88
C GLY A 232 6.77 -18.76 -18.54
N CYS A 233 6.11 -19.28 -19.58
CA CYS A 233 4.86 -20.06 -19.57
C CYS A 233 3.60 -19.38 -19.01
N ALA A 234 3.32 -18.14 -19.41
CA ALA A 234 1.96 -17.61 -19.34
C ALA A 234 1.21 -17.93 -20.65
N VAL A 235 -0.03 -18.40 -20.55
CA VAL A 235 -0.97 -18.31 -21.67
C VAL A 235 -1.36 -16.84 -21.82
N GLY A 236 -1.18 -16.29 -23.01
CA GLY A 236 -1.43 -14.88 -23.31
C GLY A 236 -0.21 -13.96 -23.16
N ALA A 237 -0.39 -12.67 -23.41
CA ALA A 237 0.67 -11.68 -23.25
C ALA A 237 0.98 -11.47 -21.75
N PRO A 238 2.22 -11.79 -21.29
CA PRO A 238 2.56 -11.64 -19.87
C PRO A 238 2.46 -10.17 -19.46
N PRO A 239 2.07 -9.82 -18.23
CA PRO A 239 1.99 -8.43 -17.76
C PRO A 239 3.23 -7.57 -18.11
N PRO A 240 3.10 -6.30 -18.54
CA PRO A 240 4.24 -5.45 -18.88
C PRO A 240 5.01 -4.96 -17.64
N HIS A 241 4.31 -4.54 -16.59
CA HIS A 241 4.89 -3.89 -15.41
C HIS A 241 4.17 -4.38 -14.14
N LEU A 242 4.90 -4.75 -13.09
CA LEU A 242 4.32 -5.14 -11.79
C LEU A 242 4.54 -4.05 -10.75
N GLY A 243 3.45 -3.51 -10.22
CA GLY A 243 3.42 -2.47 -9.19
C GLY A 243 2.37 -2.75 -8.12
N MET A 244 1.93 -1.72 -7.42
CA MET A 244 0.98 -1.88 -6.31
C MET A 244 0.13 -0.63 -6.10
N ARG A 245 -1.02 -0.84 -5.46
CA ARG A 245 -1.93 0.21 -4.99
C ARG A 245 -2.33 -0.09 -3.56
N LEU A 246 -2.47 0.96 -2.76
CA LEU A 246 -2.91 0.85 -1.38
C LEU A 246 -4.42 0.98 -1.26
N VAL A 247 -5.00 0.19 -0.34
CA VAL A 247 -6.36 0.37 0.15
C VAL A 247 -6.40 0.38 1.67
N SER A 248 -7.45 0.95 2.24
CA SER A 248 -7.74 0.94 3.67
C SER A 248 -9.21 0.65 3.93
N ASP A 249 -9.48 -0.10 5.00
CA ASP A 249 -10.83 -0.36 5.52
C ASP A 249 -11.30 0.74 6.48
N SER A 250 -10.44 1.71 6.79
CA SER A 250 -10.72 2.79 7.74
C SER A 250 -10.69 4.15 7.05
N PRO A 251 -11.59 5.07 7.42
CA PRO A 251 -11.55 6.42 6.88
C PRO A 251 -10.24 7.10 7.23
N LEU A 252 -9.74 7.87 6.28
CA LEU A 252 -8.60 8.76 6.51
C LEU A 252 -9.08 10.06 7.15
N PRO A 253 -8.22 10.75 7.93
CA PRO A 253 -8.57 12.05 8.48
C PRO A 253 -8.94 12.98 7.33
N ALA A 254 -10.06 13.70 7.46
CA ALA A 254 -10.42 14.72 6.49
C ALA A 254 -9.29 15.76 6.40
N HIS A 255 -8.82 16.03 5.18
CA HIS A 255 -7.89 17.12 4.87
C HIS A 255 -8.61 18.47 4.90
#